data_AF-U7QTL2-F1
#
_entry.id   AF-U7QTL2-F1
#
_cell.length_a   1.000
_cell.length_b   1.000
_cell.length_c   1.000
_cell.angle_alpha   90.00
_cell.angle_beta   90.00
_cell.angle_gamma   90.00
#
_symmetry.space_group_name_H-M   'P 1'
#
loop_
_entity.id
_entity.type
_entity.pdbx_description
1 polymer ?
#
loop_
_entity_poly.entity_id
_entity_poly.type
_entity_poly.pdbx_seq_one_letter_code
_entity_poly.pdbx_strand_id
1 'polypeptide(L)' 'SAKPDADLVVKALDMAYEQRGRPQNVMFHSDQGSQYASRSFRQRLWRYRMTQSMSRRGNCWDNAPME' A
#
# COMPACT_ATOMS: atom_id res chain seq x y z
N SER A 1 -12.42 16.56 -2.98
CA SER A 1 -12.79 15.28 -3.61
C SER A 1 -11.90 14.18 -3.04
N ALA A 2 -12.37 13.45 -2.02
CA ALA A 2 -11.70 12.25 -1.55
C ALA A 2 -11.97 11.16 -2.58
N LYS A 3 -10.97 10.76 -3.34
CA LYS A 3 -11.13 9.71 -4.37
C LYS A 3 -11.52 8.41 -3.65
N PRO A 4 -12.66 7.77 -3.97
CA PRO A 4 -13.15 6.58 -3.28
C PRO A 4 -12.11 5.44 -3.24
N ASP A 5 -11.25 5.37 -4.25
CA ASP A 5 -10.19 4.36 -4.36
C ASP A 5 -9.14 4.47 -3.25
N ALA A 6 -8.85 5.68 -2.77
CA ALA A 6 -7.83 5.91 -1.74
C ALA A 6 -8.30 5.46 -0.34
N ASP A 7 -9.58 5.66 -0.02
CA ASP A 7 -10.16 5.21 1.24
C ASP A 7 -10.24 3.68 1.31
N LEU A 8 -10.60 3.05 0.18
CA LEU A 8 -10.67 1.59 0.07
C LEU A 8 -9.30 0.94 0.34
N VAL A 9 -8.22 1.42 -0.28
CA VAL A 9 -6.88 0.85 -0.06
C VAL A 9 -6.36 1.08 1.36
N VAL A 10 -6.73 2.19 2.01
CA VAL A 10 -6.40 2.44 3.42
C VAL A 10 -7.12 1.44 4.32
N LYS A 11 -8.42 1.21 4.10
CA LYS A 11 -9.19 0.22 4.87
C LYS A 11 -8.66 -1.20 4.67
N ALA A 12 -8.31 -1.57 3.44
CA ALA A 12 -7.71 -2.86 3.15
C ALA A 12 -6.37 -3.06 3.89
N LEU A 13 -5.51 -2.03 3.88
CA LEU A 13 -4.25 -2.05 4.62
C LEU A 13 -4.47 -2.22 6.13
N ASP A 14 -5.43 -1.51 6.72
CA ASP A 14 -5.76 -1.61 8.15
C ASP A 14 -6.19 -3.02 8.53
N MET A 15 -7.11 -3.59 7.76
CA MET A 15 -7.59 -4.95 7.99
C MET A 15 -6.46 -5.97 7.91
N ALA A 16 -5.58 -5.85 6.91
CA ALA A 16 -4.43 -6.74 6.74
C ALA A 16 -3.43 -6.60 7.90
N TYR A 17 -3.15 -5.36 8.33
CA TYR A 17 -2.23 -5.09 9.43
C TYR A 17 -2.70 -5.72 10.75
N GLU A 18 -3.98 -5.54 11.10
CA GLU A 18 -4.53 -6.11 12.33
C GLU A 18 -4.61 -7.65 12.25
N GLN A 19 -5.07 -8.21 11.12
CA GLN A 19 -5.18 -9.67 10.93
C GLN A 19 -3.81 -10.38 10.97
N ARG A 20 -2.74 -9.70 10.54
CA ARG A 20 -1.37 -10.25 10.57
C ARG A 20 -0.68 -10.04 11.91
N GLY A 21 -1.38 -9.54 12.94
CA GLY A 21 -0.80 -9.33 14.26
C GLY A 21 0.15 -8.12 14.33
N ARG A 22 -0.13 -7.07 13.56
CA ARG A 22 0.57 -5.78 13.60
C ARG A 22 2.08 -5.92 13.30
N PRO A 23 2.43 -6.49 12.12
CA PRO A 23 3.82 -6.77 11.77
C PRO A 23 4.65 -5.51 11.68
N GLN A 24 5.93 -5.62 12.06
CA GLN A 24 6.92 -4.53 12.00
C GLN A 24 7.92 -4.77 10.87
N ASN A 25 8.61 -3.72 10.44
CA ASN A 25 9.65 -3.78 9.39
C ASN A 25 9.14 -4.34 8.05
N VAL A 26 7.87 -4.05 7.71
CA VAL A 26 7.25 -4.51 6.47
C VAL A 26 7.60 -3.59 5.30
N MET A 27 7.93 -4.19 4.16
CA MET A 27 7.98 -3.51 2.87
C MET A 27 6.64 -3.68 2.14
N PHE A 28 6.00 -2.58 1.77
CA PHE A 28 4.76 -2.57 1.00
C PHE A 28 5.07 -2.30 -0.46
N HIS A 29 4.90 -3.31 -1.31
CA HIS A 29 5.05 -3.17 -2.76
C HIS A 29 3.75 -2.63 -3.37
N SER A 30 3.86 -1.57 -4.17
CA SER A 30 2.71 -0.93 -4.81
C SER A 30 3.07 -0.47 -6.22
N ASP A 31 2.09 -0.39 -7.10
CA ASP A 31 2.24 0.34 -8.37
C ASP A 31 2.14 1.87 -8.14
N GLN A 32 2.56 2.67 -9.13
CA GLN A 32 2.41 4.13 -9.17
C GLN A 32 0.95 4.64 -9.31
N GLY A 33 -0.05 3.80 -9.04
CA GLY A 33 -1.46 4.16 -9.01
C GLY A 33 -1.77 5.31 -8.03
N SER A 34 -2.71 6.19 -8.43
CA SER A 34 -3.03 7.40 -7.67
C SER A 34 -3.56 7.15 -6.25
N GLN A 35 -4.17 5.97 -6.02
CA GLN A 35 -4.64 5.53 -4.71
C GLN A 35 -3.47 5.23 -3.74
N TYR A 36 -2.39 4.61 -4.23
CA TYR A 36 -1.19 4.29 -3.45
C TYR A 36 -0.24 5.48 -3.31
N ALA A 37 -0.30 6.43 -4.23
CA ALA A 37 0.39 7.71 -4.12
C ALA A 37 -0.36 8.73 -3.24
N SER A 38 -1.59 8.43 -2.81
CA SER A 38 -2.42 9.35 -2.04
C SER A 38 -1.81 9.70 -0.67
N ARG A 39 -2.06 10.93 -0.21
CA ARG A 39 -1.55 11.39 1.10
C ARG A 39 -2.04 10.50 2.24
N SER A 40 -3.31 10.11 2.23
CA SER A 40 -3.90 9.27 3.27
C SER A 40 -3.23 7.89 3.35
N PHE A 41 -2.92 7.28 2.20
CA PHE A 41 -2.24 5.99 2.16
C PHE A 41 -0.80 6.08 2.68
N ARG A 42 -0.04 7.08 2.22
CA ARG A 42 1.34 7.32 2.68
C ARG A 42 1.42 7.61 4.19
N GLN A 43 0.46 8.37 4.72
CA GLN A 43 0.36 8.61 6.16
C GLN A 43 0.09 7.32 6.94
N ARG A 44 -0.74 6.42 6.40
CA ARG A 44 -1.03 5.15 7.03
C ARG A 44 0.18 4.24 7.08
N LEU A 45 0.92 4.11 5.97
CA LEU A 45 2.18 3.37 5.93
C LEU A 45 3.20 3.92 6.93
N TRP A 46 3.32 5.25 7.02
CA TRP A 46 4.21 5.88 8.01
C TRP A 46 3.82 5.54 9.46
N ARG A 47 2.52 5.59 9.78
CA ARG A 47 2.02 5.23 11.12
C ARG A 47 2.31 3.78 11.49
N TYR A 48 2.31 2.88 10.51
CA TYR A 48 2.66 1.47 10.68
C TYR A 48 4.16 1.18 10.49
N ARG A 49 4.98 2.21 10.27
CA ARG A 49 6.42 2.10 10.05
C ARG A 49 6.76 1.14 8.89
N MET A 50 5.90 1.14 7.87
CA MET A 50 6.09 0.35 6.66
C MET A 50 6.85 1.17 5.62
N THR A 51 7.77 0.51 4.91
CA THR A 51 8.50 1.13 3.80
C THR A 51 7.78 0.84 2.50
N GLN A 52 7.39 1.87 1.76
CA GLN A 52 6.75 1.68 0.45
C GLN A 52 7.82 1.51 -0.64
N SER A 53 7.70 0.47 -1.44
CA SER A 53 8.39 0.34 -2.72
C SER A 53 7.36 0.55 -3.85
N MET A 54 7.64 1.48 -4.77
CA MET A 54 6.77 1.72 -5.91
C MET A 54 7.42 1.23 -7.20
N SER A 55 6.80 0.26 -7.87
CA SER A 55 7.21 -0.21 -9.18
C SER A 55 6.86 0.84 -10.25
N ARG A 56 7.64 0.92 -11.34
CA ARG A 56 7.40 1.89 -12.42
C ARG A 56 6.09 1.58 -13.15
N ARG A 57 5.33 2.63 -13.48
CA ARG A 57 4.17 2.54 -14.39
C ARG A 57 4.57 1.82 -15.68
N GLY A 58 3.99 0.66 -15.94
CA GLY A 58 4.15 -0.07 -17.21
C GLY A 58 5.19 -1.20 -17.23
N ASN A 59 5.77 -1.61 -16.09
CA ASN A 59 6.59 -2.82 -16.05
C ASN A 59 5.78 -4.01 -15.50
N CYS A 60 5.07 -4.72 -16.38
CA CYS A 60 4.31 -5.96 -16.10
C CYS A 60 5.16 -7.14 -15.56
N TRP A 61 6.42 -6.92 -15.20
CA TRP A 61 7.38 -7.95 -14.79
C TRP A 61 7.79 -7.89 -13.30
N ASP A 62 7.46 -6.83 -12.57
CA ASP A 62 7.82 -6.70 -11.14
C ASP A 62 6.68 -7.07 -10.18
N ASN A 63 5.45 -7.16 -10.70
CA ASN A 63 4.27 -7.51 -9.93
C ASN A 63 3.81 -8.93 -10.28
N ALA A 64 4.75 -9.88 -10.30
CA ALA A 64 4.37 -11.29 -10.32
C ALA A 64 3.85 -11.64 -8.92
N PRO A 65 2.59 -12.05 -8.75
CA PRO A 65 2.20 -12.73 -7.53
C PRO A 65 3.04 -14.01 -7.45
N MET A 66 3.93 -14.09 -6.46
CA MET A 66 4.42 -15.38 -6.03
C MET A 66 3.24 -16.01 -5.27
N GLU A 67 2.60 -17.00 -5.88
CA GLU A 67 1.69 -17.92 -5.17
C GLU A 67 2.44 -18.66 -4.05
#